data_AF-D5FPD8-F1
#
_entry.id   AF-D5FPD8-F1
#
_cell.length_a   1.000
_cell.length_b   1.000
_cell.length_c   1.000
_cell.angle_alpha   90.00
_cell.angle_beta   90.00
_cell.angle_gamma   90.00
#
_symmetry.space_group_name_H-M   'P 1'
#
loop_
_entity.id
_entity.type
_entity.pdbx_description
1 polymer ?
#
loop_
_entity_poly.entity_id
_entity_poly.type
_entity_poly.pdbx_seq_one_letter_code
_entity_poly.pdbx_strand_id
1 'polypeptide(L)'
;MKYLMVLKHGVTIKNAIINTPGLGIYCEGSCVLENIYYKKLCYHATGFGYKSTGTSYTYQVIGGAGQGSPDKYFTQSGRGTTIIKNFCAEGKYGKVWCSCGNCIDQMPRSVQISNTKIQGPGLAII
;
A
#
# COMPACT_ATOMS: atom_id res chain seq x y z
N MET A 1 2.58 15.53 8.56
CA MET A 1 1.99 14.21 8.93
C MET A 1 3.11 13.19 9.02
N LYS A 2 3.05 12.23 9.96
CA LYS A 2 4.09 11.22 10.20
C LYS A 2 3.55 9.82 9.86
N TYR A 3 4.39 8.98 9.27
CA TYR A 3 4.07 7.55 9.11
C TYR A 3 3.96 6.87 10.48
N LEU A 4 3.03 5.93 10.61
CA LEU A 4 2.91 5.12 11.82
C LEU A 4 4.13 4.23 12.00
N MET A 5 4.57 3.61 10.91
CA MET A 5 5.77 2.77 10.87
C MET A 5 6.54 3.01 9.59
N VAL A 6 7.86 3.01 9.69
CA VAL A 6 8.79 3.05 8.55
C VAL A 6 9.58 1.74 8.56
N LEU A 7 9.38 0.92 7.54
CA LEU A 7 10.00 -0.39 7.39
C LEU A 7 11.24 -0.28 6.51
N LYS A 8 12.37 -0.79 7.02
CA LYS A 8 13.60 -0.93 6.24
C LYS A 8 13.46 -2.04 5.19
N HIS A 9 14.35 -2.03 4.21
CA HIS A 9 14.43 -3.08 3.20
C HIS A 9 14.55 -4.46 3.87
N GLY A 10 13.78 -5.44 3.39
CA GLY A 10 13.73 -6.82 3.88
C GLY A 10 12.78 -7.06 5.05
N VAL A 11 12.16 -6.02 5.61
CA VAL A 11 11.30 -6.17 6.80
C VAL A 11 9.96 -6.82 6.44
N THR A 12 9.56 -7.78 7.28
CA THR A 12 8.24 -8.39 7.27
C THR A 12 7.50 -8.00 8.53
N ILE A 13 6.24 -7.58 8.40
CA ILE A 13 5.32 -7.45 9.52
C ILE A 13 4.10 -8.33 9.29
N LYS A 14 3.60 -8.94 10.36
CA LYS A 14 2.46 -9.86 10.28
C LYS A 14 1.49 -9.72 11.43
N ASN A 15 0.21 -10.03 11.17
CA ASN A 15 -0.85 -10.17 12.17
C ASN A 15 -1.05 -8.90 13.02
N ALA A 16 -1.27 -7.76 12.37
CA ALA A 16 -1.44 -6.48 13.05
C ALA A 16 -2.77 -5.80 12.69
N ILE A 17 -3.34 -5.09 13.66
CA ILE A 17 -4.51 -4.22 13.45
C ILE A 17 -4.06 -2.77 13.60
N ILE A 18 -4.23 -1.99 12.54
CA ILE A 18 -3.92 -0.57 12.49
C ILE A 18 -5.21 0.23 12.74
N ASN A 19 -5.37 0.74 13.96
CA ASN A 19 -6.54 1.52 14.39
C ASN A 19 -6.20 2.98 14.72
N THR A 20 -5.17 3.52 14.07
CA THR A 20 -4.69 4.89 14.29
C THR A 20 -4.76 5.66 12.97
N PRO A 21 -5.46 6.81 12.91
CA PRO A 21 -5.49 7.63 11.71
C PRO A 21 -4.10 8.21 11.41
N GLY A 22 -3.72 8.28 10.13
CA GLY A 22 -2.43 8.83 9.70
C GLY A 22 -2.02 8.40 8.30
N LEU A 23 -0.71 8.42 8.04
CA LEU A 23 -0.09 7.98 6.77
C LEU A 23 0.18 6.47 6.70
N GLY A 24 -0.35 5.69 7.66
CA GLY A 24 -0.19 4.23 7.66
C GLY A 24 1.28 3.78 7.70
N ILE A 25 1.59 2.72 6.95
CA ILE A 25 2.92 2.10 6.88
C ILE A 25 3.70 2.66 5.69
N TYR A 26 5.01 2.80 5.83
CA TYR A 26 5.89 3.18 4.73
C TYR A 26 7.03 2.18 4.58
N CYS A 27 7.21 1.60 3.39
CA CYS A 27 8.34 0.73 3.09
C CYS A 27 9.42 1.50 2.30
N GLU A 28 10.65 1.53 2.84
CA GLU A 28 11.79 2.18 2.18
C GLU A 28 12.38 1.33 1.04
N GLY A 29 12.12 0.03 1.04
CA GLY A 29 12.46 -0.93 -0.01
C GLY A 29 11.56 -2.15 0.08
N SER A 30 11.99 -3.30 -0.42
CA SER A 30 11.21 -4.55 -0.32
C SER A 30 10.71 -4.81 1.10
N CYS A 31 9.42 -5.11 1.21
CA CYS A 31 8.77 -5.41 2.48
C CYS A 31 7.64 -6.41 2.26
N VAL A 32 7.27 -7.11 3.33
CA VAL A 32 6.11 -8.02 3.34
C VAL A 32 5.14 -7.58 4.43
N LEU A 33 3.91 -7.32 4.02
CA LEU A 33 2.78 -6.99 4.88
C LEU A 33 1.83 -8.18 4.85
N GLU A 34 1.86 -9.01 5.90
CA GLU A 34 1.08 -10.24 5.96
C GLU A 34 -0.06 -10.12 6.97
N ASN A 35 -1.30 -10.33 6.54
CA ASN A 35 -2.48 -10.28 7.42
C ASN A 35 -2.56 -8.99 8.26
N ILE A 36 -2.46 -7.84 7.58
CA ILE A 36 -2.57 -6.51 8.20
C ILE A 36 -4.00 -5.98 8.01
N TYR A 37 -4.66 -5.63 9.10
CA TYR A 37 -6.00 -5.04 9.07
C TYR A 37 -5.97 -3.53 9.33
N TYR A 38 -6.37 -2.74 8.34
CA TYR A 38 -6.46 -1.29 8.44
C TYR A 38 -7.89 -0.87 8.84
N LYS A 39 -8.10 -0.65 10.13
CA LYS A 39 -9.40 -0.29 10.72
C LYS A 39 -9.72 1.21 10.58
N LYS A 40 -8.70 2.07 10.62
CA LYS A 40 -8.85 3.53 10.44
C LYS A 40 -7.80 4.05 9.48
N LEU A 41 -8.26 4.76 8.45
CA LEU A 41 -7.42 5.36 7.41
C LEU A 41 -7.79 6.83 7.22
N CYS A 42 -6.79 7.66 6.94
CA CYS A 42 -6.97 9.10 6.68
C CYS A 42 -6.46 9.51 5.30
N TYR A 43 -5.28 9.03 4.88
CA TYR A 43 -4.72 9.35 3.57
C TYR A 43 -4.50 8.09 2.72
N HIS A 44 -3.47 7.30 3.06
CA HIS A 44 -3.24 5.98 2.49
C HIS A 44 -2.93 4.92 3.56
N ALA A 45 -3.10 3.65 3.22
CA ALA A 45 -2.76 2.53 4.12
C ALA A 45 -1.27 2.20 4.07
N THR A 46 -0.68 2.17 2.87
CA THR A 46 0.76 1.97 2.71
C THR A 46 1.35 2.75 1.55
N GLY A 47 2.50 3.37 1.78
CA GLY A 47 3.37 3.93 0.76
C GLY A 47 4.62 3.06 0.50
N PHE A 48 4.99 2.93 -0.78
CA PHE A 48 6.14 2.13 -1.22
C PHE A 48 7.18 2.98 -1.96
N GLY A 49 8.35 3.13 -1.34
CA GLY A 49 9.57 3.64 -1.98
C GLY A 49 9.57 5.14 -2.25
N TYR A 50 10.65 5.82 -1.86
CA TYR A 50 11.01 7.18 -2.31
C TYR A 50 12.53 7.35 -2.25
N LYS A 51 13.21 6.64 -1.34
CA LYS A 51 14.63 6.85 -1.03
C LYS A 51 15.63 6.25 -2.04
N SER A 52 15.21 5.43 -3.00
CA SER A 52 16.07 4.97 -4.10
C SER A 52 15.26 4.88 -5.39
N THR A 53 15.68 5.63 -6.41
CA THR A 53 15.05 5.67 -7.74
C THR A 53 15.77 4.79 -8.75
N GLY A 54 16.95 4.26 -8.41
CA GLY A 54 17.74 3.36 -9.25
C GLY A 54 17.49 1.87 -8.98
N THR A 55 17.07 1.51 -7.77
CA THR A 55 16.87 0.12 -7.35
C THR A 55 15.42 -0.31 -7.53
N SER A 56 15.20 -1.45 -8.18
CA SER A 56 13.88 -2.07 -8.28
C SER A 56 13.60 -2.92 -7.04
N TYR A 57 12.45 -2.73 -6.40
CA TYR A 57 12.02 -3.51 -5.24
C TYR A 57 10.72 -4.26 -5.48
N THR A 58 10.52 -5.34 -4.73
CA THR A 58 9.24 -6.05 -4.63
C THR A 58 8.58 -5.75 -3.30
N TYR A 59 7.36 -5.23 -3.33
CA TYR A 59 6.53 -4.97 -2.15
C TYR A 59 5.38 -5.98 -2.12
N GLN A 60 5.13 -6.64 -1.00
CA GLN A 60 4.12 -7.68 -0.91
C GLN A 60 3.06 -7.35 0.13
N VAL A 61 1.80 -7.41 -0.29
CA VAL A 61 0.61 -7.36 0.58
C VAL A 61 -0.07 -8.71 0.45
N ILE A 62 -0.06 -9.49 1.53
CA ILE A 62 -0.53 -10.87 1.55
C ILE A 62 -1.62 -11.00 2.62
N GLY A 63 -2.87 -11.16 2.20
CA GLY A 63 -3.99 -11.21 3.12
C GLY A 63 -4.30 -9.85 3.75
N GLY A 64 -5.06 -9.86 4.83
CA GLY A 64 -5.49 -8.64 5.52
C GLY A 64 -6.65 -7.94 4.82
N ALA A 65 -7.08 -6.84 5.41
CA ALA A 65 -8.19 -6.07 4.87
C ALA A 65 -8.07 -4.59 5.24
N GLY A 66 -8.77 -3.75 4.51
CA GLY A 66 -8.90 -2.34 4.82
C GLY A 66 -10.37 -1.93 4.76
N GLN A 67 -10.78 -1.16 5.76
CA GLN A 67 -12.11 -0.57 5.82
C GLN A 67 -11.96 0.94 5.96
N GLY A 68 -12.73 1.71 5.20
CA GLY A 68 -12.85 3.15 5.40
C GLY A 68 -12.92 3.94 4.10
N SER A 69 -12.36 5.15 4.12
CA SER A 69 -12.36 6.04 2.97
C SER A 69 -11.00 6.66 2.63
N PRO A 70 -9.95 5.85 2.40
CA PRO A 70 -8.67 6.37 1.95
C PRO A 70 -8.77 6.90 0.52
N ASP A 71 -7.93 7.88 0.18
CA ASP A 71 -7.68 8.25 -1.21
C ASP A 71 -7.08 7.04 -1.96
N LYS A 72 -6.07 6.38 -1.37
CA LYS A 72 -5.41 5.20 -1.94
C LYS A 72 -5.13 4.17 -0.85
N TYR A 73 -5.48 2.90 -1.01
CA TYR A 73 -4.98 1.88 -0.07
C TYR A 73 -3.46 1.75 -0.18
N PHE A 74 -2.97 1.53 -1.40
CA PHE A 74 -1.56 1.34 -1.66
C PHE A 74 -1.07 2.37 -2.68
N THR A 75 0.03 3.05 -2.37
CA THR A 75 0.68 3.95 -3.33
C THR A 75 2.13 3.58 -3.53
N GLN A 76 2.54 3.50 -4.81
CA GLN A 76 3.92 3.19 -5.17
C GLN A 76 4.58 4.42 -5.79
N SER A 77 5.66 4.85 -5.15
CA SER A 77 6.49 5.97 -5.61
C SER A 77 7.88 5.48 -6.05
N GLY A 78 8.40 4.37 -5.51
CA GLY A 78 9.67 3.76 -5.96
C GLY A 78 9.54 2.82 -7.16
N ARG A 79 10.68 2.45 -7.78
CA ARG A 79 10.73 1.45 -8.87
C ARG A 79 10.34 0.06 -8.37
N GLY A 80 9.77 -0.73 -9.28
CA GLY A 80 9.55 -2.16 -9.10
C GLY A 80 8.08 -2.57 -9.06
N THR A 81 7.78 -3.65 -8.33
CA THR A 81 6.48 -4.33 -8.40
C THR A 81 5.81 -4.40 -7.03
N THR A 82 4.55 -3.99 -6.96
CA THR A 82 3.67 -4.30 -5.83
C THR A 82 2.88 -5.58 -6.12
N ILE A 83 2.95 -6.57 -5.24
CA ILE A 83 2.16 -7.80 -5.30
C ILE A 83 1.09 -7.71 -4.22
N ILE A 84 -0.18 -7.73 -4.62
CA ILE A 84 -1.35 -7.74 -3.74
C ILE A 84 -2.07 -9.07 -3.93
N LYS A 85 -2.09 -9.89 -2.89
CA LYS A 85 -2.68 -11.22 -2.92
C LYS A 85 -3.59 -11.41 -1.72
N ASN A 86 -4.79 -11.94 -1.94
CA ASN A 86 -5.75 -12.27 -0.87
C ASN A 86 -6.19 -11.07 0.00
N PHE A 87 -6.06 -9.83 -0.48
CA PHE A 87 -6.47 -8.64 0.28
C PHE A 87 -7.99 -8.41 0.16
N CYS A 88 -8.61 -7.79 1.17
CA CYS A 88 -10.00 -7.31 1.08
C CYS A 88 -10.04 -5.79 1.24
N ALA A 89 -10.51 -5.09 0.20
CA ALA A 89 -10.78 -3.65 0.24
C ALA A 89 -12.28 -3.42 0.41
N GLU A 90 -12.68 -2.69 1.45
CA GLU A 90 -14.06 -2.30 1.69
C GLU A 90 -14.21 -0.78 1.91
N GLY A 91 -15.33 -0.21 1.49
CA GLY A 91 -15.74 1.15 1.85
C GLY A 91 -15.74 2.14 0.68
N LYS A 92 -15.41 3.41 0.96
CA LYS A 92 -15.47 4.54 0.03
C LYS A 92 -14.06 5.03 -0.32
N TYR A 93 -13.34 4.33 -1.18
CA TYR A 93 -11.95 4.62 -1.48
C TYR A 93 -11.74 5.20 -2.88
N GLY A 94 -10.66 5.95 -3.07
CA GLY A 94 -10.25 6.38 -4.41
C GLY A 94 -9.72 5.19 -5.20
N LYS A 95 -8.58 4.63 -4.78
CA LYS A 95 -7.94 3.50 -5.48
C LYS A 95 -7.46 2.40 -4.55
N VAL A 96 -7.46 1.15 -5.04
CA VAL A 96 -6.79 0.04 -4.34
C VAL A 96 -5.28 0.22 -4.45
N TRP A 97 -4.76 0.40 -5.65
CA TRP A 97 -3.35 0.71 -5.88
C TRP A 97 -3.20 1.94 -6.79
N CYS A 98 -2.14 2.72 -6.60
CA CYS A 98 -1.88 3.87 -7.46
C CYS A 98 -0.37 4.11 -7.61
N SER A 99 0.09 4.15 -8.87
CA SER A 99 1.40 4.69 -9.23
C SER A 99 1.43 6.21 -8.99
N CYS A 100 2.51 6.71 -8.41
CA CYS A 100 2.67 8.14 -8.14
C CYS A 100 2.72 8.98 -9.44
N GLY A 101 1.64 9.70 -9.73
CA GLY A 101 1.49 10.51 -10.94
C GLY A 101 2.14 11.90 -10.90
N ASN A 102 2.57 12.36 -9.72
CA ASN A 102 3.19 13.67 -9.51
C ASN A 102 4.56 13.61 -8.81
N CYS A 103 5.16 12.42 -8.73
CA CYS A 103 6.53 12.27 -8.26
C CYS A 103 7.49 12.96 -9.25
N ILE A 104 8.52 13.64 -8.71
CA ILE A 104 9.54 14.32 -9.51
C ILE A 104 10.20 13.32 -10.47
N ASP A 105 10.60 12.17 -9.93
CA ASP A 105 11.10 11.06 -10.73
C ASP A 105 9.94 10.16 -11.19
N GLN A 106 9.67 10.17 -12.49
CA GLN A 106 8.75 9.25 -13.13
C GLN A 106 9.50 8.01 -13.63
N MET A 107 8.91 6.84 -13.37
CA MET A 107 9.54 5.55 -13.63
C MET A 107 8.47 4.46 -13.79
N PRO A 108 8.77 3.36 -14.49
CA PRO A 108 7.87 2.22 -14.55
C PRO A 108 7.60 1.65 -13.15
N ARG A 109 6.32 1.42 -12.85
CA ARG A 109 5.84 0.78 -11.63
C ARG A 109 4.81 -0.25 -12.03
N SER A 110 4.94 -1.47 -11.51
CA SER A 110 4.08 -2.59 -11.86
C SER A 110 3.27 -3.02 -10.65
N VAL A 111 2.08 -3.54 -10.91
CA VAL A 111 1.24 -4.15 -9.88
C VAL A 111 0.72 -5.49 -10.36
N GLN A 112 0.69 -6.46 -9.45
CA GLN A 112 0.04 -7.76 -9.64
C GLN A 112 -1.00 -7.92 -8.56
N ILE A 113 -2.27 -8.03 -8.95
CA ILE A 113 -3.38 -8.18 -8.01
C ILE A 113 -4.05 -9.54 -8.27
N SER A 114 -4.14 -10.38 -7.25
CA SER A 114 -4.73 -11.71 -7.36
C SER A 114 -5.57 -12.04 -6.13
N ASN A 115 -6.65 -12.81 -6.33
CA ASN A 115 -7.54 -13.30 -5.27
C ASN A 115 -7.99 -12.22 -4.27
N THR A 116 -8.15 -10.98 -4.74
CA THR A 116 -8.47 -9.81 -3.90
C THR A 116 -9.96 -9.53 -4.00
N LYS A 117 -10.61 -9.30 -2.87
CA LYS A 117 -12.02 -8.92 -2.81
C LYS A 117 -12.13 -7.41 -2.70
N ILE A 118 -12.95 -6.80 -3.56
CA ILE A 118 -13.10 -5.35 -3.65
C ILE A 118 -14.58 -5.04 -3.49
N GLN A 119 -14.95 -4.29 -2.46
CA GLN A 119 -16.33 -4.03 -2.07
C GLN A 119 -16.57 -2.56 -1.75
N GLY A 120 -17.74 -2.06 -2.14
CA GLY A 120 -18.15 -0.67 -1.90
C GLY A 120 -17.83 0.27 -3.05
N PRO A 121 -18.25 1.55 -2.94
CA PRO A 121 -17.99 2.56 -3.96
C PRO A 121 -16.50 2.94 -3.97
N GLY A 122 -15.71 2.22 -4.77
CA GLY A 122 -14.35 2.57 -5.16
C GLY A 122 -14.31 3.32 -6.49
N LEU A 123 -13.42 4.31 -6.66
CA LEU A 123 -13.28 4.99 -7.97
C LEU A 123 -12.54 4.12 -9.00
N ALA A 124 -11.47 3.43 -8.61
CA ALA A 124 -10.73 2.53 -9.49
C ALA A 124 -9.96 1.45 -8.70
N ILE A 125 -9.51 0.42 -9.41
CA ILE A 125 -8.59 -0.59 -8.85
C ILE A 125 -7.13 -0.13 -8.98
N ILE A 126 -6.75 0.43 -10.13
CA ILE A 126 -5.39 0.88 -10.50
C ILE A 126 -5.46 2.33 -10.99
#